data_AF-I9N8A2-F1
#
_entry.id   AF-I9N8A2-F1
#
_cell.length_a   1.000
_cell.length_b   1.000
_cell.length_c   1.000
_cell.angle_alpha   90.00
_cell.angle_beta   90.00
_cell.angle_gamma   90.00
#
_symmetry.space_group_name_H-M   'P 1'
#
loop_
_entity.id
_entity.type
_entity.pdbx_description
1 polymer ?
#
loop_
_entity_poly.entity_id
_entity_poly.type
_entity_poly.pdbx_seq_one_letter_code
_entity_poly.pdbx_strand_id
1 'polypeptide(L)'
;MNAYPEWSSLDKQQRVAAIRPLAASGLSATVIANRFRGVTRNAIIGYCTRNDIVLGKGQRSPAKKPVVGVAPKVDREKKKPAPDIIALGPIAKRRAFDPIEGVTPVSLENLGARQCHWPVNGFNGHEPIFCGGAASNLYCASHTRLAYSPHGH
;
A
#
# COMPACT_ATOMS: atom_id res chain seq x y z
N MET A 1 2.04 -25.40 -20.28
CA MET A 1 3.50 -25.61 -20.24
C MET A 1 4.15 -24.28 -19.90
N ASN A 2 4.65 -24.10 -18.67
CA ASN A 2 5.40 -22.90 -18.31
C ASN A 2 6.79 -23.01 -18.93
N ALA A 3 7.06 -22.20 -19.95
CA ALA A 3 8.26 -22.31 -20.77
C ALA A 3 9.53 -21.76 -20.11
N TYR A 4 9.44 -21.11 -18.94
CA TYR A 4 10.56 -20.44 -18.29
C TYR A 4 10.85 -20.98 -16.87
N PRO A 5 12.11 -20.95 -16.44
CA PRO A 5 12.54 -21.40 -15.11
C PRO A 5 11.97 -20.52 -13.99
N GLU A 6 12.17 -20.98 -12.74
CA GLU A 6 11.88 -20.21 -11.53
C GLU A 6 12.53 -18.82 -11.59
N TRP A 7 11.75 -17.77 -11.32
CA TRP A 7 12.21 -16.38 -11.38
C TRP A 7 13.41 -16.12 -10.47
N SER A 8 13.43 -16.77 -9.30
CA SER A 8 14.47 -16.65 -8.28
C SER A 8 15.81 -17.24 -8.71
N SER A 9 15.82 -18.20 -9.64
CA SER A 9 17.04 -18.87 -10.12
C SER A 9 17.74 -18.15 -11.28
N LEU A 10 17.14 -17.07 -11.80
CA LEU A 10 17.69 -16.31 -12.91
C LEU A 10 18.55 -15.13 -12.43
N ASP A 11 19.72 -14.96 -13.02
CA ASP A 11 20.57 -13.78 -12.84
C ASP A 11 19.98 -12.54 -13.52
N LYS A 12 20.46 -11.35 -13.12
CA LYS A 12 19.99 -10.06 -13.65
C LYS A 12 20.00 -10.02 -15.18
N GLN A 13 21.09 -10.47 -15.80
CA GLN A 13 21.20 -10.48 -17.27
C GLN A 13 20.23 -11.47 -17.91
N GLN A 14 20.05 -12.65 -17.33
CA GLN A 14 19.11 -13.65 -17.85
C GLN A 14 17.66 -13.15 -17.76
N ARG A 15 17.29 -12.47 -16.66
CA ARG A 15 15.97 -11.84 -16.52
C ARG A 15 15.72 -10.76 -17.57
N VAL A 16 16.71 -9.90 -17.84
CA VAL A 16 16.59 -8.87 -18.88
C VAL A 16 16.49 -9.50 -20.28
N ALA A 17 17.33 -10.51 -20.56
CA ALA A 17 17.32 -11.24 -21.83
C ALA A 17 15.98 -11.97 -22.07
N ALA A 18 15.34 -12.49 -21.02
CA ALA A 18 14.05 -13.16 -21.12
C ALA A 18 12.88 -12.17 -21.27
N ILE A 19 12.91 -11.02 -20.59
CA ILE A 19 11.80 -10.04 -20.60
C ILE A 19 11.82 -9.13 -21.82
N ARG A 20 13.00 -8.64 -22.26
CA ARG A 20 13.11 -7.70 -23.39
C ARG A 20 12.33 -8.14 -24.65
N PRO A 21 12.48 -9.37 -25.16
CA PRO A 21 11.74 -9.79 -26.35
C PRO A 21 10.23 -9.85 -26.10
N LEU A 22 9.81 -10.32 -24.91
CA LEU A 22 8.39 -10.41 -24.55
C LEU A 22 7.74 -9.01 -24.44
N ALA A 23 8.48 -8.06 -23.88
CA ALA A 23 8.07 -6.66 -23.78
C ALA A 23 8.00 -5.99 -25.16
N ALA A 24 8.99 -6.23 -26.02
CA ALA A 24 9.02 -5.74 -27.40
C ALA A 24 7.87 -6.31 -28.26
N SER A 25 7.44 -7.55 -28.01
CA SER A 25 6.22 -8.13 -28.59
C SER A 25 4.92 -7.51 -28.07
N GLY A 26 4.98 -6.50 -27.21
CA GLY A 26 3.82 -5.78 -26.67
C GLY A 26 3.05 -6.55 -25.59
N LEU A 27 3.63 -7.61 -25.00
CA LEU A 27 2.94 -8.37 -23.96
C LEU A 27 2.81 -7.55 -22.67
N SER A 28 1.68 -7.73 -21.99
CA SER A 28 1.44 -7.10 -20.69
C SER A 28 2.18 -7.81 -19.56
N ALA A 29 2.44 -7.09 -18.47
CA ALA A 29 3.10 -7.62 -17.28
C ALA A 29 2.46 -8.91 -16.72
N THR A 30 1.13 -9.03 -16.81
CA THR A 30 0.40 -10.22 -16.33
C THR A 30 0.71 -11.43 -17.20
N VAL A 31 0.72 -11.25 -18.53
CA VAL A 31 1.01 -12.32 -19.48
C VAL A 31 2.46 -12.76 -19.36
N ILE A 32 3.38 -11.81 -19.13
CA ILE A 32 4.79 -12.11 -18.88
C ILE A 32 4.95 -12.86 -17.56
N ALA A 33 4.32 -12.40 -16.46
CA ALA A 33 4.41 -13.06 -15.16
C ALA A 33 3.94 -14.51 -15.20
N ASN A 34 2.86 -14.81 -15.93
CA ASN A 34 2.34 -16.17 -16.07
C ASN A 34 3.29 -17.15 -16.78
N ARG A 35 4.31 -16.65 -17.50
CA ARG A 35 5.30 -17.50 -18.19
C ARG A 35 6.40 -18.00 -17.25
N PHE A 36 6.70 -17.26 -16.20
CA PHE A 36 7.68 -17.60 -15.18
C PHE A 36 6.99 -18.21 -13.95
N ARG A 37 7.74 -18.97 -13.15
CA ARG A 37 7.24 -19.44 -11.84
C ARG A 37 7.77 -18.57 -10.71
N GLY A 38 6.96 -18.42 -9.66
CA GLY A 38 7.32 -17.65 -8.46
C GLY A 38 7.33 -16.13 -8.62
N VAL A 39 6.79 -15.57 -9.71
CA VAL A 39 6.78 -14.12 -9.95
C VAL A 39 5.35 -13.57 -10.08
N THR A 40 5.14 -12.37 -9.54
CA THR A 40 3.87 -11.65 -9.65
C THR A 40 3.92 -10.58 -10.72
N ARG A 41 2.75 -10.14 -11.21
CA ARG A 41 2.62 -9.00 -12.13
C ARG A 41 3.39 -7.77 -11.63
N ASN A 42 3.27 -7.45 -10.34
CA ASN A 42 3.90 -6.26 -9.76
C ASN A 42 5.42 -6.38 -9.71
N ALA A 43 5.94 -7.60 -9.48
CA ALA A 43 7.38 -7.86 -9.55
C ALA A 43 7.93 -7.62 -10.96
N ILE A 44 7.21 -8.06 -12.01
CA ILE A 44 7.59 -7.78 -13.41
C ILE A 44 7.54 -6.29 -13.73
N ILE A 45 6.47 -5.58 -13.32
CA ILE A 45 6.35 -4.12 -13.53
C ILE A 45 7.54 -3.41 -12.89
N GLY A 46 7.77 -3.64 -11.60
CA GLY A 46 8.86 -2.99 -10.88
C GLY A 46 10.23 -3.33 -11.46
N TYR A 47 10.43 -4.57 -11.93
CA TYR A 47 11.68 -4.97 -12.58
C TYR A 47 11.88 -4.25 -13.92
N CYS A 48 10.85 -4.13 -14.74
CA CYS A 48 10.93 -3.45 -16.03
C CYS A 48 11.20 -1.94 -15.86
N THR A 49 10.53 -1.29 -14.91
CA THR A 49 10.74 0.14 -14.61
C THR A 49 12.18 0.45 -14.20
N ARG A 50 12.83 -0.43 -13.43
CA ARG A 50 14.22 -0.24 -12.97
C ARG A 50 15.30 -0.61 -14.00
N ASN A 51 14.92 -1.26 -15.10
CA ASN A 51 15.86 -1.71 -16.14
C ASN A 51 15.55 -1.08 -17.51
N ASP A 52 14.78 0.01 -17.53
CA ASP A 52 14.41 0.76 -18.74
C ASP A 52 13.75 -0.11 -19.82
N ILE A 53 12.95 -1.09 -19.40
CA ILE A 53 12.20 -1.96 -20.30
C ILE A 53 10.78 -1.43 -20.43
N VAL A 54 10.43 -0.98 -21.62
CA VAL A 54 9.06 -0.53 -21.93
C VAL A 54 8.18 -1.75 -22.15
N LEU A 55 7.21 -1.94 -21.26
CA LEU A 55 6.16 -2.95 -21.43
C LEU A 55 5.08 -2.45 -22.38
N GLY A 56 4.47 -3.37 -23.13
CA GLY A 56 3.28 -3.06 -23.90
C GLY A 56 2.17 -2.47 -23.01
N LYS A 57 1.45 -1.47 -23.51
CA LYS A 57 0.27 -0.89 -22.86
C LYS A 57 -0.78 -1.99 -22.75
N GLY A 58 -0.72 -2.78 -21.68
CA GLY A 58 -1.60 -3.93 -21.49
C GLY A 58 -3.06 -3.51 -21.69
N GLN A 59 -3.81 -4.26 -22.48
CA GLN A 59 -5.23 -3.99 -22.66
C GLN A 59 -5.90 -3.98 -21.28
N ARG A 60 -6.45 -2.83 -20.90
CA ARG A 60 -7.34 -2.73 -19.73
C ARG A 60 -8.58 -3.55 -20.04
N SER A 61 -8.61 -4.81 -19.61
CA SER A 61 -9.87 -5.55 -19.58
C SER A 61 -10.80 -4.85 -18.59
N PRO A 62 -12.05 -4.52 -18.96
CA PRO A 62 -13.01 -3.96 -18.03
C PRO A 62 -13.25 -4.97 -16.90
N ALA A 63 -13.03 -4.53 -15.65
CA ALA A 63 -13.22 -5.38 -14.48
C ALA A 63 -14.70 -5.76 -14.33
N LYS A 64 -15.02 -7.04 -14.48
CA LYS A 64 -16.29 -7.59 -13.98
C LYS A 64 -16.26 -7.52 -12.46
N LYS A 65 -17.17 -6.73 -11.88
CA LYS A 65 -17.41 -6.68 -10.43
C LYS A 65 -17.81 -8.08 -9.94
N PRO A 66 -17.10 -8.72 -8.99
CA PRO A 66 -17.63 -9.90 -8.35
C PRO A 66 -18.76 -9.49 -7.41
N VAL A 67 -19.94 -10.09 -7.64
CA VAL A 67 -21.12 -10.00 -6.78
C VAL A 67 -20.84 -10.69 -5.44
N VAL A 68 -21.37 -10.06 -4.39
CA VAL A 68 -21.20 -10.35 -2.96
C VAL A 68 -21.67 -11.76 -2.62
N GLY A 69 -20.78 -12.57 -2.02
CA GLY A 69 -21.14 -13.76 -1.26
C GLY A 69 -21.07 -13.43 0.24
N VAL A 70 -22.22 -13.50 0.91
CA VAL A 70 -22.36 -13.26 2.36
C VAL A 70 -21.83 -14.48 3.12
N ALA A 71 -20.79 -14.31 3.95
CA ALA A 71 -20.37 -15.30 4.93
C ALA A 71 -20.89 -14.90 6.34
N PRO A 72 -21.27 -15.85 7.21
CA PRO A 72 -21.95 -15.55 8.46
C PRO A 72 -21.00 -14.97 9.51
N LYS A 73 -21.44 -13.90 10.18
CA LYS A 73 -20.72 -13.24 11.29
C LYS A 73 -20.81 -14.10 12.55
N VAL A 74 -19.66 -14.54 13.06
CA VAL A 74 -19.53 -15.09 14.41
C VAL A 74 -19.61 -13.92 15.41
N ASP A 75 -20.45 -14.08 16.42
CA ASP A 75 -20.76 -13.09 17.45
C ASP A 75 -19.48 -12.68 18.19
N ARG A 76 -19.13 -11.39 18.14
CA ARG A 76 -17.97 -10.83 18.83
C ARG A 76 -18.46 -9.90 19.92
N GLU A 77 -18.32 -10.39 21.15
CA GLU A 77 -18.54 -9.71 22.42
C GLU A 77 -18.21 -8.21 22.39
N LYS A 78 -19.17 -7.40 22.84
CA LYS A 78 -19.17 -5.93 22.79
C LYS A 78 -18.05 -5.33 23.65
N LYS A 79 -16.94 -4.93 23.01
CA LYS A 79 -16.01 -3.94 23.60
C LYS A 79 -16.70 -2.57 23.60
N LYS A 80 -16.62 -1.87 24.74
CA LYS A 80 -17.08 -0.49 24.94
C LYS A 80 -16.75 0.40 23.72
N PRO A 81 -17.66 1.28 23.27
CA PRO A 81 -17.35 2.20 22.20
C PRO A 81 -16.22 3.11 22.68
N ALA A 82 -15.08 3.03 21.98
CA ALA A 82 -14.13 4.13 22.00
C ALA A 82 -14.85 5.38 21.46
N PRO A 83 -14.50 6.59 21.93
CA PRO A 83 -15.16 7.81 21.48
C PRO A 83 -15.17 7.86 19.95
N ASP A 84 -16.37 8.14 19.44
CA ASP A 84 -16.73 8.02 18.04
C ASP A 84 -15.79 8.85 17.15
N ILE A 85 -15.23 8.20 16.14
CA ILE A 85 -14.09 8.64 15.32
C ILE A 85 -14.56 9.61 14.20
N ILE A 86 -15.73 10.24 14.39
CA ILE A 86 -16.40 11.08 13.38
C ILE A 86 -16.10 12.58 13.55
N ALA A 87 -15.41 12.99 14.62
CA ALA A 87 -15.04 14.41 14.81
C ALA A 87 -13.76 14.83 14.07
N LEU A 88 -12.90 13.88 13.68
CA LEU A 88 -11.66 14.19 12.96
C LEU A 88 -11.96 14.22 11.46
N GLY A 89 -12.39 15.37 10.96
CA GLY A 89 -12.62 15.62 9.53
C GLY A 89 -11.41 15.26 8.65
N PRO A 90 -11.57 15.27 7.31
CA PRO A 90 -10.49 14.93 6.40
C PRO A 90 -9.34 15.94 6.50
N ILE A 91 -8.19 15.48 6.99
CA ILE A 91 -6.95 16.27 6.97
C ILE A 91 -6.54 16.44 5.51
N ALA A 92 -6.35 17.68 5.07
CA ALA A 92 -5.84 17.95 3.73
C ALA A 92 -4.37 17.54 3.63
N LYS A 93 -3.92 17.01 2.48
CA LYS A 93 -2.52 16.60 2.27
C LYS A 93 -1.49 17.67 2.61
N ARG A 94 -1.81 18.95 2.39
CA ARG A 94 -0.94 20.09 2.72
C ARG A 94 -0.66 20.26 4.23
N ARG A 95 -1.53 19.70 5.07
CA ARG A 95 -1.46 19.71 6.55
C ARG A 95 -1.24 18.30 7.10
N ALA A 96 -0.72 17.39 6.28
CA ALA A 96 -0.60 15.98 6.65
C ALA A 96 0.30 15.76 7.87
N PHE A 97 1.23 16.68 8.15
CA PHE A 97 2.16 16.58 9.28
C PHE A 97 1.81 17.55 10.40
N ASP A 98 0.68 18.26 10.35
CA ASP A 98 0.26 19.13 11.44
C ASP A 98 -0.42 18.31 12.55
N PRO A 99 -0.34 18.72 13.83
CA PRO A 99 -1.10 18.09 14.90
C PRO A 99 -2.59 18.12 14.59
N ILE A 100 -3.27 17.01 14.84
CA ILE A 100 -4.72 16.94 14.72
C ILE A 100 -5.33 17.65 15.94
N GLU A 101 -6.27 18.56 15.71
CA GLU A 101 -7.02 19.22 16.78
C GLU A 101 -7.69 18.18 17.71
N GLY A 102 -7.49 18.35 19.02
CA GLY A 102 -8.04 17.43 20.03
C GLY A 102 -7.25 16.13 20.22
N VAL A 103 -6.13 15.92 19.50
CA VAL A 103 -5.22 14.81 19.73
C VAL A 103 -3.85 15.36 20.17
N THR A 104 -3.44 15.03 21.39
CA THR A 104 -2.12 15.41 21.90
C THR A 104 -1.03 14.54 21.26
N PRO A 105 -0.07 15.13 20.52
CA PRO A 105 1.06 14.37 19.99
C PRO A 105 1.93 13.79 21.11
N VAL A 106 2.57 12.66 20.84
CA VAL A 106 3.41 11.94 21.80
C VAL A 106 4.80 11.69 21.22
N SER A 107 5.83 11.68 22.06
CA SER A 107 7.20 11.27 21.67
C SER A 107 7.27 9.77 21.38
N LEU A 108 8.31 9.34 20.65
CA LEU A 108 8.54 7.92 20.34
C LEU A 108 8.49 7.02 21.58
N GLU A 109 9.06 7.49 22.70
CA GLU A 109 9.13 6.75 23.97
C GLU A 109 7.75 6.47 24.59
N ASN A 110 6.78 7.34 24.33
CA ASN A 110 5.42 7.26 24.87
C ASN A 110 4.42 6.67 23.86
N LEU A 111 4.91 6.25 22.68
CA LEU A 111 4.08 5.75 21.60
C LEU A 111 3.78 4.26 21.77
N GLY A 112 2.53 3.94 22.12
CA GLY A 112 2.08 2.56 22.29
C GLY A 112 1.73 1.82 21.00
N ALA A 113 1.58 0.49 21.09
CA ALA A 113 1.23 -0.38 19.95
C ALA A 113 -0.18 -0.15 19.37
N ARG A 114 -1.08 0.53 20.10
CA ARG A 114 -2.46 0.85 19.68
C ARG A 114 -2.67 2.35 19.43
N GLN A 115 -1.59 3.06 19.13
CA GLN A 115 -1.58 4.49 18.88
C GLN A 115 -1.11 4.76 17.45
N CYS A 116 -1.44 5.93 16.92
CA CYS A 116 -1.11 6.34 15.57
C CYS A 116 0.36 6.75 15.46
N HIS A 117 1.13 6.04 14.62
CA HIS A 117 2.56 6.26 14.40
C HIS A 117 2.85 7.25 13.27
N TRP A 118 1.88 8.10 12.93
CA TRP A 118 2.07 9.10 11.89
C TRP A 118 2.94 10.24 12.44
N PRO A 119 4.05 10.61 11.77
CA PRO A 119 4.92 11.68 12.22
C PRO A 119 4.20 13.02 12.12
N VAL A 120 4.38 13.85 13.14
CA VAL A 120 3.82 15.19 13.22
C VAL A 120 4.98 16.17 13.42
N ASN A 121 4.89 17.35 12.83
CA ASN A 121 5.89 18.42 12.99
C ASN A 121 5.48 19.32 14.16
N GLY A 122 6.47 19.80 14.94
CA GLY A 122 6.36 21.08 15.64
C GLY A 122 5.42 21.17 16.85
N PHE A 123 5.41 20.20 17.75
CA PHE A 123 4.83 20.39 19.09
C PHE A 123 5.94 20.68 20.11
N ASN A 124 5.97 21.90 20.64
CA ASN A 124 6.91 22.37 21.67
C ASN A 124 8.42 22.15 21.37
N GLY A 125 8.84 22.13 20.11
CA GLY A 125 10.26 21.98 19.75
C GLY A 125 10.84 20.57 19.94
N HIS A 126 9.99 19.57 20.18
CA HIS A 126 10.40 18.17 20.22
C HIS A 126 10.20 17.52 18.84
N GLU A 127 11.27 16.90 18.34
CA GLU A 127 11.26 16.03 17.16
C GLU A 127 12.02 14.74 17.51
N PRO A 128 11.54 13.55 17.14
CA PRO A 128 10.31 13.25 16.42
C PRO A 128 9.10 13.04 17.35
N ILE A 129 8.00 13.73 17.06
CA ILE A 129 6.70 13.50 17.70
C ILE A 129 5.75 12.79 16.73
N PHE A 130 4.77 12.09 17.29
CA PHE A 130 3.82 11.25 16.58
C PHE A 130 2.41 11.62 16.98
N CYS A 131 1.46 11.36 16.08
CA CYS A 131 0.05 11.66 16.30
C CYS A 131 -0.50 11.10 17.62
N GLY A 132 -0.14 9.88 18.03
CA GLY A 132 -0.55 9.31 19.34
C GLY A 132 -2.04 8.95 19.46
N GLY A 133 -2.89 9.42 18.55
CA GLY A 133 -4.33 9.13 18.55
C GLY A 133 -4.63 7.63 18.47
N ALA A 134 -5.76 7.22 19.05
CA ALA A 134 -6.15 5.81 19.09
C ALA A 134 -6.22 5.20 17.67
N ALA A 135 -5.58 4.04 17.51
CA ALA A 135 -5.48 3.36 16.23
C ALA A 135 -5.75 1.86 16.37
N SER A 136 -6.47 1.30 15.39
CA SER A 136 -6.68 -0.15 15.28
C SER A 136 -5.53 -0.87 14.58
N ASN A 137 -4.64 -0.12 13.94
CA ASN A 137 -3.44 -0.57 13.25
C ASN A 137 -2.37 0.53 13.39
N LEU A 138 -1.39 0.59 12.49
CA LEU A 138 -0.28 1.56 12.52
C LEU A 138 -0.73 3.04 12.57
N TYR A 139 -1.87 3.38 11.97
CA TYR A 139 -2.37 4.76 11.89
C TYR A 139 -3.84 4.86 12.33
N CYS A 140 -4.23 6.03 12.86
CA CYS A 140 -5.64 6.37 13.11
C CYS A 140 -6.41 6.47 11.79
N ALA A 141 -7.75 6.57 11.83
CA ALA A 141 -8.58 6.62 10.63
C ALA A 141 -8.18 7.78 9.68
N SER A 142 -7.87 8.95 10.23
CA SER A 142 -7.47 10.13 9.45
C SER A 142 -6.13 9.92 8.74
N HIS A 143 -5.11 9.43 9.45
CA HIS A 143 -3.79 9.17 8.87
C HIS A 143 -3.75 7.92 7.97
N THR A 144 -4.62 6.93 8.21
CA THR A 144 -4.82 5.80 7.29
C THR A 144 -5.29 6.28 5.93
N ARG A 145 -6.24 7.23 5.89
CA ARG A 145 -6.69 7.84 4.63
C ARG A 145 -5.56 8.58 3.94
N LEU A 146 -4.72 9.32 4.66
CA LEU A 146 -3.56 10.00 4.08
C LEU A 146 -2.52 9.02 3.53
N ALA A 147 -2.22 7.96 4.28
CA ALA A 147 -1.24 6.93 3.91
C ALA A 147 -1.61 6.18 2.62
N TYR A 148 -2.89 5.82 2.49
CA TYR A 148 -3.36 4.90 1.45
C TYR A 148 -4.28 5.55 0.42
N SER A 149 -4.46 6.88 0.45
CA SER A 149 -5.19 7.58 -0.60
C SER A 149 -4.48 7.35 -1.93
N PRO A 150 -5.18 6.87 -2.98
CA PRO A 150 -4.58 6.76 -4.29
C PRO A 150 -4.12 8.15 -4.72
N HIS A 151 -2.84 8.27 -5.07
CA HIS A 151 -2.36 9.46 -5.76
C HIS A 151 -3.13 9.51 -7.08
N GLY A 152 -4.07 10.46 -7.17
CA GLY A 152 -4.79 10.74 -8.40
C GLY A 152 -3.77 10.98 -9.51
N HIS A 153 -3.96 10.26 -10.60
CA HIS A 153 -3.13 10.27 -11.80
C HIS A 153 -3.58 11.39 -12.74
#